data_AF-A0A7V7BME7-F1
#
_entry.id   AF-A0A7V7BME7-F1
#
_cell.length_a   1.000
_cell.length_b   1.000
_cell.length_c   1.000
_cell.angle_alpha   90.00
_cell.angle_beta   90.00
_cell.angle_gamma   90.00
#
_symmetry.space_group_name_H-M   'P 1'
#
loop_
_entity.id
_entity.type
_entity.pdbx_description
1 polymer ?
#
loop_
_entity_poly.entity_id
_entity_poly.type
_entity_poly.pdbx_seq_one_letter_code
_entity_poly.pdbx_strand_id
1 'polypeptide(L)'
;MKANFEYWGSVLERYMTKRYYDSSQKNSSFGQAAMEKPNEPAYKVTISDESIELQLQTRNIGELLADGINNAKAEGVDIDPSNLFSYLPSDQWLVFTQYLHESHYFDSLSTEEMEEIESTLQYITDGLDLVNAHSMSNDYQSFGYVVSKHGGREPLTSYEGLLELGSSTAALQAFSEKFLNGDIKQGFDELITKYVDYNTPIVRTYKSFRERFEIDRARVRQELRSETLSPHLSMISKLSRTNYSEKEIRFHINSYLEMFKEVASKEDLSSVLSNVKEQLLQFVTKGISPKDADYYLARNYITHQTKQTFNHIEKYWTMLLADK
;
A
#
# COMPACT_ATOMS: atom_id res chain seq x y z
N MET A 1 -2.68 -6.65 -24.36
CA MET A 1 -3.17 -7.51 -23.25
C MET A 1 -4.62 -7.17 -22.94
N LYS A 2 -5.45 -8.18 -22.62
CA LYS A 2 -6.84 -8.03 -22.11
C LYS A 2 -6.89 -8.61 -20.69
N ALA A 3 -7.83 -8.20 -19.85
CA ALA A 3 -7.99 -8.80 -18.51
C ALA A 3 -8.29 -10.32 -18.62
N ASN A 4 -7.57 -11.15 -17.86
CA ASN A 4 -7.80 -12.59 -17.77
C ASN A 4 -8.14 -12.98 -16.31
N PHE A 5 -9.43 -13.03 -16.02
CA PHE A 5 -9.94 -13.29 -14.66
C PHE A 5 -9.67 -14.72 -14.17
N GLU A 6 -9.56 -15.70 -15.07
CA GLU A 6 -9.24 -17.08 -14.69
C GLU A 6 -7.79 -17.18 -14.21
N TYR A 7 -6.87 -16.54 -14.94
CA TYR A 7 -5.47 -16.49 -14.55
C TYR A 7 -5.31 -15.79 -13.18
N TRP A 8 -5.89 -14.59 -13.03
CA TRP A 8 -5.87 -13.84 -11.77
C TRP A 8 -6.44 -14.64 -10.60
N GLY A 9 -7.55 -15.35 -10.83
CA GLY A 9 -8.15 -16.21 -9.82
C GLY A 9 -7.19 -17.32 -9.37
N SER A 10 -6.54 -17.99 -10.32
CA SER A 10 -5.58 -19.07 -10.02
C SER A 10 -4.36 -18.58 -9.22
N VAL A 11 -3.85 -17.40 -9.55
CA VAL A 11 -2.68 -16.81 -8.87
C VAL A 11 -3.05 -16.39 -7.44
N LEU A 12 -4.21 -15.77 -7.26
CA LEU A 12 -4.74 -15.41 -5.94
C LEU A 12 -5.00 -16.65 -5.06
N GLU A 13 -5.47 -17.75 -5.64
CA GLU A 13 -5.72 -19.00 -4.92
C GLU A 13 -4.44 -19.60 -4.34
N ARG A 14 -3.39 -19.69 -5.18
CA ARG A 14 -2.06 -20.15 -4.75
C ARG A 14 -1.53 -19.30 -3.60
N TYR A 15 -1.64 -17.98 -3.75
CA TYR A 15 -1.17 -17.03 -2.73
C TYR A 15 -1.90 -17.17 -1.39
N MET A 16 -3.23 -17.18 -1.43
CA MET A 16 -4.05 -17.27 -0.21
C MET A 16 -3.79 -18.57 0.54
N THR A 17 -3.73 -19.69 -0.18
CA THR A 17 -3.45 -21.03 0.40
C THR A 17 -2.13 -21.05 1.17
N LYS A 18 -1.06 -20.47 0.60
CA LYS A 18 0.27 -20.40 1.24
C LYS A 18 0.28 -19.54 2.49
N ARG A 19 -0.35 -18.36 2.46
CA ARG A 19 -0.44 -17.46 3.62
C ARG A 19 -1.14 -18.12 4.81
N TYR A 20 -2.22 -18.86 4.55
CA TYR A 20 -2.90 -19.61 5.60
C TYR A 20 -2.01 -20.70 6.19
N TYR A 21 -1.26 -21.44 5.35
CA TYR A 21 -0.32 -22.47 5.79
C TYR A 21 0.84 -21.92 6.63
N ASP A 22 1.39 -20.76 6.28
CA ASP A 22 2.45 -20.10 7.06
C ASP A 22 1.92 -19.50 8.37
N SER A 23 0.69 -18.99 8.37
CA SER A 23 0.06 -18.42 9.57
C SER A 23 -0.36 -19.49 10.59
N SER A 24 -0.70 -20.69 10.13
CA SER A 24 -1.02 -21.83 11.01
C SER A 24 0.23 -22.43 11.65
N GLN A 25 1.39 -22.34 11.00
CA GLN A 25 2.68 -22.74 11.60
C GLN A 25 3.27 -21.69 12.55
N LYS A 26 3.11 -20.38 12.27
CA LYS A 26 3.64 -19.30 13.13
C LYS A 26 2.81 -19.01 14.38
N ASN A 27 1.53 -19.41 14.40
CA ASN A 27 0.67 -19.29 15.58
C ASN A 27 0.65 -20.56 16.45
N SER A 28 1.80 -21.20 16.71
CA SER A 28 1.88 -22.29 17.71
C SER A 28 1.75 -21.80 19.17
N SER A 29 0.99 -20.72 19.41
CA SER A 29 0.35 -20.41 20.69
C SER A 29 -1.05 -21.05 20.81
N PHE A 30 -1.45 -21.89 19.85
CA PHE A 30 -2.57 -22.82 19.99
C PHE A 30 -2.29 -23.80 21.14
N GLY A 31 -2.83 -23.49 22.31
CA GLY A 31 -2.70 -24.29 23.54
C GLY A 31 -2.34 -23.51 24.80
N GLN A 32 -2.15 -22.19 24.76
CA GLN A 32 -1.95 -21.42 26.00
C GLN A 32 -3.26 -20.82 26.51
N ALA A 33 -3.74 -21.39 27.63
CA ALA A 33 -4.82 -20.82 28.41
C ALA A 33 -4.37 -19.47 28.99
N ALA A 34 -5.05 -18.40 28.59
CA ALA A 34 -4.98 -17.14 29.31
C ALA A 34 -5.67 -17.34 30.67
N MET A 35 -4.88 -17.47 31.73
CA MET A 35 -5.41 -17.37 33.09
C MET A 35 -5.61 -15.90 33.43
N GLU A 36 -6.85 -15.44 33.57
CA GLU A 36 -7.15 -14.39 34.54
C GLU A 36 -8.58 -14.45 35.10
N LYS A 37 -8.63 -14.91 36.36
CA LYS A 37 -9.52 -14.60 37.49
C LYS A 37 -11.06 -14.75 37.40
N PRO A 38 -11.70 -15.04 38.56
CA PRO A 38 -12.84 -15.94 38.65
C PRO A 38 -14.17 -15.17 38.83
N ASN A 39 -15.17 -15.48 38.00
CA ASN A 39 -16.60 -15.62 38.39
C ASN A 39 -17.61 -15.45 37.24
N GLU A 40 -17.26 -15.72 35.98
CA GLU A 40 -18.27 -15.96 34.95
C GLU A 40 -17.87 -17.19 34.10
N PRO A 41 -18.81 -18.09 33.76
CA PRO A 41 -18.50 -19.21 32.87
C PRO A 41 -18.25 -18.66 31.47
N ALA A 42 -16.99 -18.39 31.15
CA ALA A 42 -16.57 -18.06 29.79
C ALA A 42 -16.81 -19.28 28.89
N TYR A 43 -17.78 -19.16 27.97
CA TYR A 43 -17.98 -20.17 26.95
C TYR A 43 -16.80 -20.16 25.99
N LYS A 44 -16.11 -21.30 25.88
CA LYS A 44 -15.06 -21.56 24.90
C LYS A 44 -15.69 -21.64 23.51
N VAL A 45 -15.67 -20.54 22.76
CA VAL A 45 -16.02 -20.57 21.33
C VAL A 45 -14.76 -20.97 20.57
N THR A 46 -14.72 -22.22 20.13
CA THR A 46 -13.73 -22.70 19.16
C THR A 46 -14.42 -22.77 17.81
N ILE A 47 -13.92 -21.99 16.85
CA ILE A 47 -14.28 -22.08 15.44
C ILE A 47 -13.64 -23.38 14.92
N SER A 48 -14.43 -24.28 14.34
CA SER A 48 -13.92 -25.57 13.87
C SER A 48 -13.21 -25.44 12.53
N ASP A 49 -12.26 -26.33 12.25
CA ASP A 49 -11.54 -26.34 10.98
C ASP A 49 -12.50 -26.51 9.80
N GLU A 50 -13.61 -27.24 9.97
CA GLU A 50 -14.64 -27.35 8.94
C GLU A 50 -15.37 -26.03 8.68
N SER A 51 -15.51 -25.14 9.66
CA SER A 51 -16.14 -23.83 9.45
C SER A 51 -15.24 -22.82 8.71
N ILE A 52 -13.92 -23.00 8.81
CA ILE A 52 -12.93 -22.26 8.01
C ILE A 52 -12.92 -22.83 6.58
N GLU A 53 -12.93 -24.15 6.44
CA GLU A 53 -13.03 -24.82 5.15
C GLU A 53 -14.35 -24.48 4.44
N LEU A 54 -15.45 -24.38 5.17
CA LEU A 54 -16.74 -23.91 4.66
C LEU A 54 -16.67 -22.45 4.21
N GLN A 55 -15.98 -21.56 4.93
CA GLN A 55 -15.74 -20.15 4.53
C GLN A 55 -14.88 -20.03 3.26
N LEU A 56 -13.90 -20.92 3.10
CA LEU A 56 -13.07 -21.00 1.89
C LEU A 56 -13.87 -21.57 0.71
N GLN A 57 -14.72 -22.57 0.94
CA GLN A 57 -15.61 -23.14 -0.07
C GLN A 57 -16.76 -22.21 -0.47
N THR A 58 -17.19 -21.27 0.40
CA THR A 58 -18.27 -20.32 0.09
C THR A 58 -17.83 -19.03 -0.60
N ARG A 59 -16.53 -18.80 -0.80
CA ARG A 59 -16.03 -17.67 -1.60
C ARG A 59 -15.30 -18.21 -2.81
N ASN A 60 -16.03 -18.39 -3.91
CA ASN A 60 -15.37 -18.63 -5.20
C ASN A 60 -14.49 -17.41 -5.52
N ILE A 61 -13.22 -17.60 -5.90
CA ILE A 61 -12.33 -16.46 -6.18
C ILE A 61 -12.80 -15.65 -7.40
N GLY A 62 -13.56 -16.28 -8.30
CA GLY A 62 -14.33 -15.59 -9.34
C GLY A 62 -15.41 -14.64 -8.78
N GLU A 63 -16.01 -14.96 -7.63
CA GLU A 63 -16.92 -14.06 -6.90
C GLU A 63 -16.14 -12.95 -6.18
N LEU A 64 -14.92 -13.18 -5.68
CA LEU A 64 -14.07 -12.10 -5.13
C LEU A 64 -13.64 -11.07 -6.18
N LEU A 65 -13.29 -11.52 -7.39
CA LEU A 65 -12.99 -10.65 -8.52
C LEU A 65 -14.25 -9.93 -9.01
N ALA A 66 -15.38 -10.63 -9.09
CA ALA A 66 -16.67 -10.04 -9.43
C ALA A 66 -17.14 -9.05 -8.35
N ASP A 67 -16.94 -9.33 -7.07
CA ASP A 67 -17.24 -8.44 -5.95
C ASP A 67 -16.31 -7.24 -5.95
N GLY A 68 -15.02 -7.38 -6.28
CA GLY A 68 -14.11 -6.25 -6.46
C GLY A 68 -14.60 -5.30 -7.58
N ILE A 69 -15.00 -5.86 -8.72
CA ILE A 69 -15.57 -5.13 -9.86
C ILE A 69 -16.95 -4.53 -9.53
N ASN A 70 -17.79 -5.25 -8.81
CA ASN A 70 -19.14 -4.82 -8.44
C ASN A 70 -19.10 -3.78 -7.31
N ASN A 71 -18.17 -3.89 -6.36
CA ASN A 71 -17.92 -2.90 -5.31
C ASN A 71 -17.33 -1.62 -5.91
N ALA A 72 -16.37 -1.72 -6.84
CA ALA A 72 -15.89 -0.57 -7.60
C ALA A 72 -17.05 0.17 -8.29
N LYS A 73 -17.93 -0.57 -8.98
CA LYS A 73 -19.13 0.00 -9.60
C LYS A 73 -20.14 0.57 -8.58
N ALA A 74 -20.34 -0.09 -7.43
CA ALA A 74 -21.27 0.33 -6.38
C ALA A 74 -20.77 1.57 -5.62
N GLU A 75 -19.45 1.77 -5.55
CA GLU A 75 -18.78 2.93 -4.96
C GLU A 75 -18.62 4.09 -5.97
N GLY A 76 -19.17 3.95 -7.19
CA GLY A 76 -19.15 4.98 -8.22
C GLY A 76 -17.82 5.11 -8.97
N VAL A 77 -16.98 4.07 -8.94
CA VAL A 77 -15.74 4.00 -9.71
C VAL A 77 -16.06 3.55 -11.13
N ASP A 78 -15.85 4.46 -12.09
CA ASP A 78 -15.88 4.13 -13.51
C ASP A 78 -14.68 3.24 -13.84
N ILE A 79 -14.96 1.94 -14.04
CA ILE A 79 -13.97 1.02 -14.60
C ILE A 79 -13.67 1.50 -16.01
N ASP A 80 -12.45 1.98 -16.23
CA ASP A 80 -11.96 2.38 -17.53
C ASP A 80 -11.59 1.12 -18.33
N PRO A 81 -12.37 0.74 -19.36
CA PRO A 81 -12.10 -0.47 -20.12
C PRO A 81 -10.77 -0.43 -20.89
N SER A 82 -10.18 0.75 -21.02
CA SER A 82 -8.86 0.96 -21.64
C SER A 82 -7.70 0.83 -20.65
N ASN A 83 -7.98 0.78 -19.34
CA ASN A 83 -6.98 0.69 -18.29
C ASN A 83 -7.14 -0.57 -17.42
N LEU A 84 -6.21 -1.52 -17.58
CA LEU A 84 -6.24 -2.82 -16.88
C LEU A 84 -6.13 -2.70 -15.35
N PHE A 85 -5.49 -1.65 -14.84
CA PHE A 85 -5.36 -1.43 -13.40
C PHE A 85 -6.68 -1.02 -12.73
N SER A 86 -7.64 -0.48 -13.50
CA SER A 86 -8.98 -0.14 -12.99
C SER A 86 -9.84 -1.36 -12.64
N TYR A 87 -9.48 -2.54 -13.17
CA TYR A 87 -10.16 -3.80 -12.87
C TYR A 87 -9.67 -4.44 -11.56
N LEU A 88 -8.44 -4.10 -11.14
CA LEU A 88 -7.77 -4.66 -9.97
C LEU A 88 -7.10 -3.57 -9.13
N PRO A 89 -7.87 -2.60 -8.61
CA PRO A 89 -7.33 -1.45 -7.89
C PRO A 89 -6.56 -1.83 -6.62
N SER A 90 -6.86 -2.98 -6.01
CA SER A 90 -6.25 -3.47 -4.76
C SER A 90 -5.33 -4.68 -4.97
N ASP A 91 -5.10 -5.08 -6.21
CA ASP A 91 -4.28 -6.25 -6.56
C ASP A 91 -3.52 -5.98 -7.87
N GLN A 92 -2.91 -4.79 -7.99
CA GLN A 92 -2.35 -4.30 -9.26
C GLN A 92 -1.19 -5.14 -9.79
N TRP A 93 -0.47 -5.84 -8.91
CA TRP A 93 0.59 -6.79 -9.28
C TRP A 93 0.12 -7.88 -10.25
N LEU A 94 -1.14 -8.32 -10.18
CA LEU A 94 -1.69 -9.36 -11.06
C LEU A 94 -1.71 -8.93 -12.53
N VAL A 95 -1.78 -7.62 -12.80
CA VAL A 95 -1.67 -7.08 -14.17
C VAL A 95 -0.27 -7.34 -14.73
N PHE A 96 0.76 -7.09 -13.94
CA PHE A 96 2.15 -7.36 -14.31
C PHE A 96 2.41 -8.86 -14.44
N THR A 97 1.95 -9.66 -13.47
CA THR A 97 2.14 -11.11 -13.51
C THR A 97 1.43 -11.76 -14.70
N GLN A 98 0.22 -11.32 -15.04
CA GLN A 98 -0.49 -11.82 -16.23
C GLN A 98 0.32 -11.54 -17.50
N TYR A 99 0.89 -10.35 -17.63
CA TYR A 99 1.72 -10.02 -18.78
C TYR A 99 2.94 -10.94 -18.91
N LEU A 100 3.63 -11.19 -17.80
CA LEU A 100 4.78 -12.09 -17.78
C LEU A 100 4.38 -13.52 -18.16
N HIS A 101 3.24 -14.01 -17.68
CA HIS A 101 2.71 -15.31 -18.07
C HIS A 101 2.33 -15.39 -19.55
N GLU A 102 1.58 -14.42 -20.08
CA GLU A 102 1.22 -14.37 -21.51
C GLU A 102 2.44 -14.22 -22.43
N SER A 103 3.54 -13.67 -21.90
CA SER A 103 4.81 -13.51 -22.62
C SER A 103 5.72 -14.73 -22.47
N HIS A 104 5.26 -15.83 -21.89
CA HIS A 104 6.05 -17.06 -21.66
C HIS A 104 7.30 -16.85 -20.80
N TYR A 105 7.35 -15.78 -20.00
CA TYR A 105 8.51 -15.46 -19.18
C TYR A 105 8.76 -16.52 -18.10
N PHE A 106 7.68 -17.07 -17.53
CA PHE A 106 7.76 -18.07 -16.46
C PHE A 106 8.10 -19.48 -16.97
N ASP A 107 8.03 -19.75 -18.27
CA ASP A 107 8.21 -21.09 -18.84
C ASP A 107 9.61 -21.69 -18.56
N SER A 108 10.61 -20.83 -18.35
CA SER A 108 11.98 -21.22 -18.03
C SER A 108 12.34 -21.15 -16.55
N LEU A 109 11.41 -20.76 -15.68
CA LEU A 109 11.65 -20.56 -14.25
C LEU A 109 11.12 -21.73 -13.42
N SER A 110 11.73 -21.98 -12.28
CA SER A 110 11.16 -22.88 -11.28
C SER A 110 9.90 -22.28 -10.65
N THR A 111 9.11 -23.12 -9.97
CA THR A 111 7.96 -22.64 -9.19
C THR A 111 8.40 -21.64 -8.14
N GLU A 112 9.52 -21.89 -7.47
CA GLU A 112 10.07 -21.02 -6.44
C GLU A 112 10.50 -19.66 -7.01
N GLU A 113 11.19 -19.64 -8.15
CA GLU A 113 11.60 -18.40 -8.83
C GLU A 113 10.38 -17.59 -9.31
N MET A 114 9.37 -18.26 -9.85
CA MET A 114 8.10 -17.62 -10.23
C MET A 114 7.42 -16.98 -9.02
N GLU A 115 7.32 -17.70 -7.90
CA GLU A 115 6.71 -17.20 -6.67
C GLU A 115 7.47 -16.01 -6.07
N GLU A 116 8.81 -16.01 -6.14
CA GLU A 116 9.63 -14.88 -5.71
C GLU A 116 9.39 -13.63 -6.56
N ILE A 117 9.22 -13.80 -7.86
CA ILE A 117 8.88 -12.71 -8.79
C ILE A 117 7.48 -12.18 -8.52
N GLU A 118 6.48 -13.06 -8.40
CA GLU A 118 5.10 -12.69 -8.05
C GLU A 118 5.05 -11.93 -6.71
N SER A 119 5.74 -12.44 -5.69
CA SER A 119 5.85 -11.82 -4.37
C SER A 119 6.52 -10.45 -4.46
N THR A 120 7.61 -10.32 -5.21
CA THR A 120 8.30 -9.03 -5.39
C THR A 120 7.38 -7.98 -6.01
N LEU A 121 6.67 -8.32 -7.09
CA LEU A 121 5.71 -7.42 -7.73
C LEU A 121 4.55 -7.03 -6.80
N GLN A 122 4.07 -7.98 -6.00
CA GLN A 122 3.06 -7.71 -4.96
C GLN A 122 3.58 -6.68 -3.96
N TYR A 123 4.75 -6.91 -3.34
CA TYR A 123 5.30 -5.96 -2.38
C TYR A 123 5.57 -4.58 -3.00
N ILE A 124 5.98 -4.50 -4.26
CA ILE A 124 6.18 -3.21 -4.94
C ILE A 124 4.87 -2.42 -5.08
N THR A 125 3.74 -3.08 -5.34
CA THR A 125 2.45 -2.43 -5.61
C THR A 125 1.54 -2.27 -4.38
N ASP A 126 1.81 -3.01 -3.31
CA ASP A 126 1.04 -3.08 -2.05
C ASP A 126 0.72 -1.70 -1.46
N GLY A 127 1.66 -0.76 -1.54
CA GLY A 127 1.49 0.60 -1.02
C GLY A 127 0.38 1.37 -1.75
N LEU A 128 0.31 1.28 -3.07
CA LEU A 128 -0.74 1.92 -3.85
C LEU A 128 -2.05 1.13 -3.86
N ASP A 129 -2.00 -0.20 -3.71
CA ASP A 129 -3.19 -1.02 -3.49
C ASP A 129 -3.93 -0.58 -2.21
N LEU A 130 -3.20 -0.25 -1.14
CA LEU A 130 -3.76 0.33 0.08
C LEU A 130 -4.39 1.71 -0.18
N VAL A 131 -3.76 2.59 -0.96
CA VAL A 131 -4.32 3.90 -1.31
C VAL A 131 -5.62 3.74 -2.07
N ASN A 132 -5.65 2.85 -3.06
CA ASN A 132 -6.83 2.58 -3.88
C ASN A 132 -7.98 2.00 -3.04
N ALA A 133 -7.73 0.97 -2.22
CA ALA A 133 -8.75 0.36 -1.37
C ALA A 133 -9.44 1.38 -0.43
N HIS A 134 -8.68 2.35 0.10
CA HIS A 134 -9.21 3.39 0.99
C HIS A 134 -9.73 4.63 0.26
N SER A 135 -9.33 4.85 -0.99
CA SER A 135 -9.91 5.88 -1.85
C SER A 135 -11.29 5.48 -2.37
N MET A 136 -11.53 4.18 -2.50
CA MET A 136 -12.76 3.61 -3.05
C MET A 136 -13.81 3.36 -1.97
N SER A 137 -13.40 2.92 -0.77
CA SER A 137 -14.34 2.75 0.34
C SER A 137 -14.89 4.08 0.87
N ASN A 138 -16.16 4.36 0.55
CA ASN A 138 -16.97 5.41 1.19
C ASN A 138 -17.39 5.05 2.63
N ASP A 139 -16.94 3.90 3.13
CA ASP A 139 -17.49 3.30 4.33
C ASP A 139 -16.95 3.94 5.61
N TYR A 140 -17.87 4.64 6.30
CA TYR A 140 -17.73 5.08 7.69
C TYR A 140 -17.53 3.92 8.69
N GLN A 141 -17.48 2.65 8.23
CA GLN A 141 -17.34 1.45 9.06
C GLN A 141 -15.89 1.09 9.43
N SER A 142 -14.87 1.70 8.85
CA SER A 142 -13.46 1.37 9.13
C SER A 142 -12.85 2.18 10.29
N PHE A 143 -13.53 2.25 11.43
CA PHE A 143 -12.89 2.57 12.71
C PHE A 143 -12.03 1.39 13.23
N GLY A 144 -12.22 0.20 12.67
CA GLY A 144 -11.37 -0.96 12.89
C GLY A 144 -10.56 -1.22 11.63
N TYR A 145 -9.29 -1.54 11.83
CA TYR A 145 -8.41 -2.27 10.93
C TYR A 145 -9.17 -2.76 9.68
N VAL A 146 -8.90 -2.16 8.52
CA VAL A 146 -9.03 -2.97 7.31
C VAL A 146 -8.06 -4.11 7.57
N VAL A 147 -8.60 -5.30 7.87
CA VAL A 147 -7.86 -6.56 7.81
C VAL A 147 -7.58 -6.72 6.34
N SER A 148 -6.65 -5.90 5.87
CA SER A 148 -6.23 -5.93 4.51
C SER A 148 -5.65 -7.32 4.35
N LYS A 149 -5.87 -7.91 3.17
CA LYS A 149 -5.09 -9.04 2.69
C LYS A 149 -3.56 -8.76 2.79
N HIS A 150 -3.14 -7.55 3.18
CA HIS A 150 -1.80 -7.02 3.34
C HIS A 150 -1.33 -6.86 4.81
N GLY A 151 -2.01 -7.46 5.79
CA GLY A 151 -1.45 -7.65 7.13
C GLY A 151 -1.69 -6.52 8.15
N GLY A 152 -2.86 -5.87 8.10
CA GLY A 152 -3.28 -4.96 9.19
C GLY A 152 -2.50 -3.65 9.25
N ARG A 153 -2.08 -3.13 8.09
CA ARG A 153 -1.44 -1.81 7.98
C ARG A 153 -2.47 -0.71 8.16
N GLU A 154 -2.08 0.35 8.88
CA GLU A 154 -2.88 1.58 8.92
C GLU A 154 -2.98 2.17 7.50
N PRO A 155 -4.09 2.86 7.18
CA PRO A 155 -4.21 3.56 5.91
C PRO A 155 -3.05 4.54 5.73
N LEU A 156 -2.43 4.54 4.56
CA LEU A 156 -1.40 5.52 4.23
C LEU A 156 -1.96 6.94 4.29
N THR A 157 -1.13 7.90 4.64
CA THR A 157 -1.43 9.33 4.46
C THR A 157 -1.25 9.80 3.02
N SER A 158 -1.72 11.02 2.73
CA SER A 158 -1.56 11.65 1.41
C SER A 158 -0.09 11.70 0.96
N TYR A 159 0.84 12.08 1.84
CA TYR A 159 2.26 12.17 1.50
C TYR A 159 2.97 10.81 1.45
N GLU A 160 2.47 9.79 2.17
CA GLU A 160 2.96 8.42 2.01
C GLU A 160 2.53 7.82 0.67
N GLY A 161 1.33 8.11 0.19
CA GLY A 161 0.91 7.74 -1.16
C GLY A 161 1.79 8.34 -2.25
N LEU A 162 2.21 9.61 -2.11
CA LEU A 162 3.15 10.26 -3.03
C LEU A 162 4.51 9.57 -3.05
N LEU A 163 5.00 9.19 -1.87
CA LEU A 163 6.25 8.47 -1.69
C LEU A 163 6.19 7.08 -2.33
N GLU A 164 5.13 6.31 -2.05
CA GLU A 164 4.93 4.99 -2.64
C GLU A 164 4.79 5.05 -4.16
N LEU A 165 4.13 6.07 -4.71
CA LEU A 165 4.06 6.24 -6.17
C LEU A 165 5.45 6.42 -6.78
N GLY A 166 6.28 7.30 -6.21
CA GLY A 166 7.64 7.52 -6.69
C GLY A 166 8.53 6.28 -6.56
N SER A 167 8.50 5.64 -5.39
CA SER A 167 9.35 4.48 -5.10
C SER A 167 8.92 3.22 -5.86
N SER A 168 7.62 2.89 -5.89
CA SER A 168 7.13 1.71 -6.62
C SER A 168 7.38 1.83 -8.12
N THR A 169 7.25 3.03 -8.69
CA THR A 169 7.57 3.28 -10.10
C THR A 169 9.05 3.03 -10.39
N ALA A 170 9.96 3.56 -9.56
CA ALA A 170 11.39 3.26 -9.69
C ALA A 170 11.70 1.77 -9.50
N ALA A 171 11.05 1.11 -8.54
CA ALA A 171 11.26 -0.31 -8.28
C ALA A 171 10.77 -1.19 -9.44
N LEU A 172 9.65 -0.85 -10.07
CA LEU A 172 9.18 -1.54 -11.29
C LEU A 172 10.14 -1.32 -12.47
N GLN A 173 10.71 -0.12 -12.61
CA GLN A 173 11.72 0.16 -13.63
C GLN A 173 12.98 -0.67 -13.39
N ALA A 174 13.48 -0.69 -12.15
CA ALA A 174 14.63 -1.52 -11.78
C ALA A 174 14.34 -3.03 -11.92
N PHE A 175 13.11 -3.47 -11.66
CA PHE A 175 12.67 -4.84 -11.97
C PHE A 175 12.76 -5.13 -13.47
N SER A 176 12.23 -4.25 -14.30
CA SER A 176 12.27 -4.38 -15.76
C SER A 176 13.71 -4.50 -16.28
N GLU A 177 14.61 -3.63 -15.81
CA GLU A 177 16.03 -3.67 -16.19
C GLU A 177 16.75 -4.93 -15.70
N LYS A 178 16.41 -5.43 -14.50
CA LYS A 178 17.10 -6.59 -13.90
C LYS A 178 16.64 -7.92 -14.48
N PHE A 179 15.34 -8.08 -14.75
CA PHE A 179 14.74 -9.39 -14.99
C PHE A 179 14.29 -9.63 -16.43
N LEU A 180 14.11 -8.56 -17.22
CA LEU A 180 13.47 -8.66 -18.53
C LEU A 180 14.40 -8.17 -19.65
N ASN A 181 14.18 -8.68 -20.86
CA ASN A 181 14.88 -8.24 -22.05
C ASN A 181 13.95 -8.29 -23.27
N GLY A 182 14.40 -7.72 -24.40
CA GLY A 182 13.70 -7.76 -25.68
C GLY A 182 12.26 -7.22 -25.60
N ASP A 183 11.36 -7.87 -26.33
CA ASP A 183 9.96 -7.47 -26.45
C ASP A 183 9.19 -7.56 -25.12
N ILE A 184 9.59 -8.50 -24.24
CA ILE A 184 8.98 -8.66 -22.90
C ILE A 184 9.28 -7.42 -22.05
N LYS A 185 10.53 -6.92 -22.09
CA LYS A 185 10.89 -5.69 -21.39
C LYS A 185 10.09 -4.50 -21.90
N GLN A 186 10.01 -4.33 -23.23
CA GLN A 186 9.30 -3.21 -23.83
C GLN A 186 7.83 -3.17 -23.41
N GLY A 187 7.11 -4.29 -23.50
CA GLY A 187 5.69 -4.30 -23.10
C GLY A 187 5.50 -4.17 -21.59
N PHE A 188 6.45 -4.62 -20.77
CA PHE A 188 6.45 -4.36 -19.33
C PHE A 188 6.63 -2.87 -19.02
N ASP A 189 7.56 -2.18 -19.69
CA ASP A 189 7.78 -0.73 -19.53
C ASP A 189 6.52 0.08 -19.92
N GLU A 190 5.78 -0.37 -20.94
CA GLU A 190 4.49 0.20 -21.29
C GLU A 190 3.43 -0.01 -20.19
N LEU A 191 3.46 -1.16 -19.49
CA LEU A 191 2.58 -1.39 -18.33
C LEU A 191 2.94 -0.51 -17.13
N ILE A 192 4.22 -0.26 -16.88
CA ILE A 192 4.66 0.71 -15.85
C ILE A 192 4.06 2.08 -16.14
N THR A 193 4.09 2.52 -17.41
CA THR A 193 3.48 3.80 -17.80
C THR A 193 1.98 3.83 -17.47
N LYS A 194 1.24 2.77 -17.81
CA LYS A 194 -0.20 2.65 -17.50
C LYS A 194 -0.49 2.60 -16.00
N TYR A 195 0.37 1.95 -15.21
CA TYR A 195 0.30 1.93 -13.75
C TYR A 195 0.45 3.34 -13.17
N VAL A 196 1.44 4.11 -13.65
CA VAL A 196 1.65 5.50 -13.24
C VAL A 196 0.46 6.38 -13.63
N ASP A 197 -0.03 6.25 -14.87
CA ASP A 197 -1.16 7.03 -15.38
C ASP A 197 -2.45 6.76 -14.58
N TYR A 198 -2.67 5.50 -14.18
CA TYR A 198 -3.79 5.11 -13.33
C TYR A 198 -3.69 5.72 -11.91
N ASN A 199 -2.55 5.54 -11.24
CA ASN A 199 -2.42 5.88 -9.82
C ASN A 199 -2.16 7.37 -9.56
N THR A 200 -1.52 8.08 -10.50
CA THR A 200 -1.19 9.51 -10.33
C THR A 200 -2.39 10.38 -9.96
N PRO A 201 -3.52 10.37 -10.68
CA PRO A 201 -4.67 11.18 -10.31
C PRO A 201 -5.24 10.80 -8.93
N ILE A 202 -5.26 9.51 -8.59
CA ILE A 202 -5.77 8.99 -7.31
C ILE A 202 -4.94 9.53 -6.16
N VAL A 203 -3.62 9.29 -6.21
CA VAL A 203 -2.68 9.69 -5.16
C VAL A 203 -2.66 11.21 -4.96
N ARG A 204 -2.74 12.01 -6.04
CA ARG A 204 -2.72 13.48 -5.95
C ARG A 204 -3.88 14.05 -5.14
N THR A 205 -5.04 13.42 -5.22
CA THR A 205 -6.25 13.86 -4.50
C THR A 205 -6.49 13.09 -3.19
N TYR A 206 -5.73 12.03 -2.96
CA TYR A 206 -5.92 11.13 -1.84
C TYR A 206 -5.68 11.83 -0.50
N LYS A 207 -6.56 11.53 0.45
CA LYS A 207 -6.43 11.88 1.87
C LYS A 207 -7.02 10.73 2.66
N SER A 208 -6.28 10.20 3.63
CA SER A 208 -6.82 9.21 4.56
C SER A 208 -8.02 9.76 5.34
N PHE A 209 -8.86 8.88 5.86
CA PHE A 209 -9.95 9.29 6.76
C PHE A 209 -9.43 10.14 7.94
N ARG A 210 -8.30 9.73 8.53
CA ARG A 210 -7.64 10.46 9.62
C ARG A 210 -7.28 11.89 9.19
N GLU A 211 -6.65 12.06 8.03
CA GLU A 211 -6.31 13.40 7.53
C GLU A 211 -7.57 14.25 7.28
N ARG A 212 -8.62 13.68 6.69
CA ARG A 212 -9.90 14.38 6.48
C ARG A 212 -10.50 14.85 7.81
N PHE A 213 -10.56 13.96 8.80
CA PHE A 213 -11.03 14.28 10.14
C PHE A 213 -10.20 15.37 10.82
N GLU A 214 -8.87 15.30 10.73
CA GLU A 214 -7.97 16.29 11.31
C GLU A 214 -8.11 17.66 10.64
N ILE A 215 -8.29 17.71 9.31
CA ILE A 215 -8.59 18.92 8.53
C ILE A 215 -9.92 19.53 8.96
N ASP A 216 -11.00 18.74 9.02
CA ASP A 216 -12.34 19.22 9.43
C ASP A 216 -12.32 19.76 10.86
N ARG A 217 -11.67 19.04 11.79
CA ARG A 217 -11.48 19.49 13.18
C ARG A 217 -10.71 20.80 13.25
N ALA A 218 -9.65 20.95 12.46
CA ALA A 218 -8.84 22.17 12.43
C ALA A 218 -9.64 23.38 11.89
N ARG A 219 -10.58 23.15 10.97
CA ARG A 219 -11.51 24.16 10.42
C ARG A 219 -12.53 24.61 11.45
N VAL A 220 -13.29 23.68 12.03
CA VAL A 220 -14.34 23.98 13.04
C VAL A 220 -13.76 24.76 14.23
N ARG A 221 -12.55 24.42 14.69
CA ARG A 221 -11.90 25.16 15.78
C ARG A 221 -11.48 26.58 15.42
N GLN A 222 -11.07 26.82 14.17
CA GLN A 222 -10.74 28.17 13.71
C GLN A 222 -11.96 29.09 13.82
N GLU A 223 -13.13 28.57 13.49
CA GLU A 223 -14.40 29.30 13.54
C GLU A 223 -14.86 29.56 14.99
N LEU A 224 -14.64 28.60 15.89
CA LEU A 224 -15.07 28.69 17.29
C LEU A 224 -14.14 29.50 18.22
N ARG A 225 -12.96 29.95 17.75
CA ARG A 225 -11.95 30.72 18.53
C ARG A 225 -11.65 30.14 19.93
N SER A 226 -11.72 28.81 20.11
CA SER A 226 -11.61 28.19 21.44
C SER A 226 -10.16 27.98 21.90
N GLU A 227 -9.97 28.06 23.22
CA GLU A 227 -8.88 27.64 24.13
C GLU A 227 -7.51 27.16 23.61
N THR A 228 -6.49 27.43 24.44
CA THR A 228 -5.13 26.87 24.38
C THR A 228 -5.13 25.36 24.12
N LEU A 229 -4.53 24.95 23.01
CA LEU A 229 -4.38 23.55 22.62
C LEU A 229 -3.29 22.88 23.44
N SER A 230 -3.44 21.58 23.71
CA SER A 230 -2.28 20.77 24.08
C SER A 230 -1.24 20.81 22.94
N PRO A 231 0.07 20.69 23.24
CA PRO A 231 1.11 20.75 22.21
C PRO A 231 0.87 19.79 21.04
N HIS A 232 0.41 18.56 21.33
CA HIS A 232 0.04 17.59 20.32
C HIS A 232 -1.10 18.07 19.40
N LEU A 233 -2.18 18.63 19.96
CA LEU A 233 -3.30 19.11 19.14
C LEU A 233 -2.95 20.39 18.37
N SER A 234 -2.08 21.25 18.93
CA SER A 234 -1.53 22.41 18.24
C SER A 234 -0.76 22.00 17.00
N MET A 235 0.19 21.07 17.17
CA MET A 235 1.00 20.50 16.10
C MET A 235 0.14 19.88 14.99
N ILE A 236 -0.81 18.99 15.33
CA ILE A 236 -1.68 18.38 14.31
C ILE A 236 -2.50 19.45 13.58
N SER A 237 -3.07 20.42 14.30
CA SER A 237 -3.85 21.50 13.66
C SER A 237 -3.02 22.30 12.64
N LYS A 238 -1.74 22.57 12.93
CA LYS A 238 -0.83 23.24 11.99
C LYS A 238 -0.50 22.36 10.78
N LEU A 239 -0.22 21.07 10.99
CA LEU A 239 0.00 20.10 9.91
C LEU A 239 -1.22 20.04 8.98
N SER A 240 -2.44 19.86 9.52
CA SER A 240 -3.67 19.73 8.73
C SER A 240 -4.07 20.99 7.97
N ARG A 241 -3.56 22.17 8.35
CA ARG A 241 -3.78 23.44 7.64
C ARG A 241 -2.76 23.69 6.53
N THR A 242 -1.73 22.86 6.44
CA THR A 242 -0.70 23.01 5.41
C THR A 242 -1.29 22.62 4.05
N ASN A 243 -1.32 23.59 3.14
CA ASN A 243 -1.78 23.36 1.77
C ASN A 243 -0.61 23.04 0.85
N TYR A 244 -0.80 22.06 -0.02
CA TYR A 244 0.16 21.68 -1.05
C TYR A 244 -0.43 21.98 -2.42
N SER A 245 0.30 22.77 -3.21
CA SER A 245 -0.09 23.06 -4.59
C SER A 245 0.18 21.85 -5.49
N GLU A 246 -0.57 21.75 -6.59
CA GLU A 246 -0.36 20.71 -7.61
C GLU A 246 1.05 20.70 -8.21
N LYS A 247 1.74 21.85 -8.20
CA LYS A 247 3.12 21.94 -8.67
C LYS A 247 4.08 21.30 -7.66
N GLU A 248 3.88 21.56 -6.36
CA GLU A 248 4.69 20.95 -5.30
C GLU A 248 4.48 19.44 -5.23
N ILE A 249 3.24 18.98 -5.31
CA ILE A 249 2.90 17.55 -5.31
C ILE A 249 3.63 16.84 -6.46
N ARG A 250 3.51 17.35 -7.69
CA ARG A 250 4.20 16.79 -8.86
C ARG A 250 5.73 16.83 -8.72
N PHE A 251 6.26 17.93 -8.19
CA PHE A 251 7.70 18.04 -7.93
C PHE A 251 8.18 16.95 -6.98
N HIS A 252 7.46 16.70 -5.87
CA HIS A 252 7.86 15.69 -4.90
C HIS A 252 7.73 14.26 -5.42
N ILE A 253 6.67 13.92 -6.17
CA ILE A 253 6.56 12.61 -6.84
C ILE A 253 7.79 12.38 -7.73
N ASN A 254 8.11 13.34 -8.60
CA ASN A 254 9.25 13.23 -9.51
C ASN A 254 10.58 13.17 -8.73
N SER A 255 10.72 13.95 -7.66
CA SER A 255 11.94 13.93 -6.85
C SER A 255 12.15 12.58 -6.17
N TYR A 256 11.09 11.95 -5.65
CA TYR A 256 11.19 10.61 -5.08
C TYR A 256 11.58 9.60 -6.16
N LEU A 257 10.90 9.62 -7.31
CA LEU A 257 11.23 8.77 -8.45
C LEU A 257 12.72 8.88 -8.83
N GLU A 258 13.23 10.09 -9.02
CA GLU A 258 14.64 10.29 -9.42
C GLU A 258 15.63 9.81 -8.36
N MET A 259 15.38 10.04 -7.07
CA MET A 259 16.26 9.51 -6.02
C MET A 259 16.24 7.99 -5.95
N PHE A 260 15.08 7.35 -6.11
CA PHE A 260 15.00 5.88 -6.09
C PHE A 260 15.61 5.23 -7.33
N LYS A 261 15.68 5.93 -8.48
CA LYS A 261 16.43 5.44 -9.65
C LYS A 261 17.94 5.34 -9.42
N GLU A 262 18.48 6.05 -8.43
CA GLU A 262 19.90 5.99 -8.08
C GLU A 262 20.24 4.71 -7.27
N VAL A 263 19.25 3.94 -6.82
CA VAL A 263 19.46 2.73 -6.03
C VAL A 263 19.98 1.60 -6.91
N ALA A 264 21.29 1.33 -6.84
CA ALA A 264 21.93 0.19 -7.51
C ALA A 264 22.40 -0.90 -6.54
N SER A 265 22.53 -0.58 -5.25
CA SER A 265 23.01 -1.48 -4.20
C SER A 265 22.28 -1.26 -2.87
N LYS A 266 22.52 -2.15 -1.88
CA LYS A 266 21.94 -2.01 -0.54
C LYS A 266 22.51 -0.81 0.21
N GLU A 267 23.78 -0.47 -0.04
CA GLU A 267 24.43 0.71 0.49
C GLU A 267 23.78 1.98 -0.06
N ASP A 268 23.49 2.03 -1.36
CA ASP A 268 22.77 3.15 -1.99
C ASP A 268 21.36 3.29 -1.41
N LEU A 269 20.65 2.17 -1.21
CA LEU A 269 19.30 2.17 -0.64
C LEU A 269 19.24 2.89 0.71
N SER A 270 20.16 2.59 1.63
CA SER A 270 20.19 3.24 2.95
C SER A 270 20.38 4.77 2.85
N SER A 271 21.27 5.20 1.96
CA SER A 271 21.52 6.62 1.68
C SER A 271 20.28 7.30 1.09
N VAL A 272 19.68 6.69 0.07
CA VAL A 272 18.46 7.19 -0.59
C VAL A 272 17.30 7.28 0.39
N LEU A 273 17.07 6.25 1.22
CA LEU A 273 16.00 6.27 2.23
C LEU A 273 16.20 7.41 3.24
N SER A 274 17.43 7.68 3.65
CA SER A 274 17.75 8.81 4.52
C SER A 274 17.41 10.16 3.88
N ASN A 275 17.82 10.36 2.61
CA ASN A 275 17.57 11.58 1.86
C ASN A 275 16.07 11.81 1.59
N VAL A 276 15.37 10.75 1.18
CA VAL A 276 13.92 10.73 0.95
C VAL A 276 13.18 11.09 2.24
N LYS A 277 13.59 10.52 3.38
CA LYS A 277 13.00 10.82 4.68
C LYS A 277 13.17 12.29 5.05
N GLU A 278 14.36 12.86 4.86
CA GLU A 278 14.57 14.28 5.12
C GLU A 278 13.69 15.15 4.21
N GLN A 279 13.62 14.84 2.92
CA GLN A 279 12.80 15.59 1.97
C GLN A 279 11.30 15.48 2.31
N LEU A 280 10.82 14.31 2.71
CA LEU A 280 9.45 14.11 3.18
C LEU A 280 9.17 14.97 4.42
N LEU A 281 10.06 14.98 5.41
CA LEU A 281 9.90 15.80 6.61
C LEU A 281 9.84 17.29 6.26
N GLN A 282 10.74 17.77 5.40
CA GLN A 282 10.74 19.16 4.94
C GLN A 282 9.45 19.53 4.21
N PHE A 283 8.97 18.65 3.32
CA PHE A 283 7.73 18.84 2.59
C PHE A 283 6.55 18.93 3.55
N VAL A 284 6.37 17.93 4.41
CA VAL A 284 5.19 17.82 5.27
C VAL A 284 5.16 18.94 6.31
N THR A 285 6.31 19.30 6.91
CA THR A 285 6.37 20.34 7.94
C THR A 285 6.52 21.76 7.41
N LYS A 286 6.46 22.00 6.09
CA LYS A 286 6.70 23.34 5.49
C LYS A 286 5.81 24.45 6.05
N GLY A 287 4.61 24.11 6.52
CA GLY A 287 3.67 25.06 7.12
C GLY A 287 4.02 25.48 8.55
N ILE A 288 5.06 24.90 9.14
CA ILE A 288 5.50 25.15 10.51
C ILE A 288 6.91 25.75 10.48
N SER A 289 7.07 26.94 11.03
CA SER A 289 8.38 27.60 11.11
C SER A 289 9.35 26.77 11.96
N PRO A 290 10.64 26.62 11.56
CA PRO A 290 11.64 25.95 12.39
C PRO A 290 11.88 26.57 13.77
N LYS A 291 11.44 27.83 13.98
CA LYS A 291 11.49 28.52 15.28
C LYS A 291 10.26 28.27 16.14
N ASP A 292 9.23 27.63 15.60
CA ASP A 292 8.00 27.26 16.30
C ASP A 292 8.26 26.04 17.20
N ALA A 293 7.71 26.05 18.42
CA ALA A 293 7.84 24.94 19.35
C ALA A 293 7.25 23.62 18.80
N ASP A 294 6.26 23.71 17.90
CA ASP A 294 5.62 22.55 17.28
C ASP A 294 6.47 21.91 16.16
N TYR A 295 7.54 22.56 15.67
CA TYR A 295 8.31 22.07 14.53
C TYR A 295 8.97 20.72 14.78
N TYR A 296 9.70 20.59 15.89
CA TYR A 296 10.37 19.32 16.23
C TYR A 296 9.37 18.23 16.63
N LEU A 297 8.28 18.61 17.28
CA LEU A 297 7.18 17.69 17.58
C LEU A 297 6.58 17.13 16.28
N ALA A 298 6.33 18.00 15.29
CA ALA A 298 5.80 17.61 13.99
C ALA A 298 6.74 16.64 13.28
N ARG A 299 8.03 16.94 13.22
CA ARG A 299 9.01 16.05 12.57
C ARG A 299 9.09 14.67 13.23
N ASN A 300 9.05 14.61 14.57
CA ASN A 300 9.05 13.35 15.30
C ASN A 300 7.75 12.56 15.08
N TYR A 301 6.61 13.25 15.09
CA TYR A 301 5.31 12.65 14.80
C TYR A 301 5.27 12.02 13.41
N ILE A 302 5.67 12.78 12.37
CA ILE A 302 5.71 12.29 10.99
C ILE A 302 6.70 11.12 10.86
N THR A 303 7.88 11.21 11.48
CA THR A 303 8.86 10.11 11.49
C THR A 303 8.29 8.82 12.07
N HIS A 304 7.51 8.90 13.15
CA HIS A 304 6.88 7.74 13.75
C HIS A 304 5.77 7.17 12.86
N GLN A 305 4.93 8.06 12.34
CA GLN A 305 3.81 7.70 11.48
C GLN A 305 4.27 6.99 10.20
N THR A 306 5.31 7.50 9.53
CA THR A 306 5.77 6.93 8.26
C THR A 306 6.69 5.74 8.39
N LYS A 307 6.97 5.28 9.62
CA LYS A 307 7.93 4.20 9.86
C LYS A 307 7.57 2.92 9.10
N GLN A 308 6.28 2.56 9.07
CA GLN A 308 5.84 1.34 8.38
C GLN A 308 6.00 1.46 6.87
N THR A 309 5.75 2.63 6.30
CA THR A 309 5.96 2.93 4.88
C THR A 309 7.44 2.84 4.50
N PHE A 310 8.35 3.43 5.29
CA PHE A 310 9.78 3.26 5.02
C PHE A 310 10.25 1.81 5.15
N ASN A 311 9.79 1.08 6.17
CA ASN A 311 10.10 -0.34 6.32
C ASN A 311 9.56 -1.17 5.14
N HIS A 312 8.40 -0.79 4.59
CA HIS A 312 7.82 -1.42 3.43
C HIS A 312 8.68 -1.23 2.19
N ILE A 313 9.04 0.03 1.92
CA ILE A 313 9.87 0.43 0.80
C ILE A 313 11.23 -0.26 0.87
N GLU A 314 11.87 -0.21 2.03
CA GLU A 314 13.14 -0.91 2.26
C GLU A 314 13.02 -2.41 1.98
N LYS A 315 11.91 -3.04 2.38
CA LYS A 315 11.69 -4.47 2.17
C LYS A 315 11.64 -4.84 0.70
N TYR A 316 10.82 -4.18 -0.12
CA TYR A 316 10.73 -4.56 -1.53
C TYR A 316 11.98 -4.19 -2.33
N TRP A 317 12.66 -3.09 -1.98
CA TRP A 317 13.96 -2.79 -2.57
C TRP A 317 15.02 -3.82 -2.17
N THR A 318 15.00 -4.31 -0.93
CA THR A 318 15.91 -5.37 -0.50
C THR A 318 15.66 -6.69 -1.25
N MET A 319 14.39 -7.04 -1.48
CA MET A 319 14.02 -8.18 -2.33
C MET A 319 14.53 -7.99 -3.75
N LEU A 320 14.34 -6.80 -4.32
CA LEU A 320 14.77 -6.48 -5.68
C LEU A 320 16.30 -6.49 -5.83
N LEU A 321 17.04 -6.07 -4.81
CA LEU A 321 18.50 -6.02 -4.79
C LEU A 321 19.15 -7.34 -4.34
N ALA A 322 18.38 -8.37 -3.98
CA ALA A 322 18.96 -9.66 -3.65
C ALA A 322 19.66 -10.28 -4.88
N ASP A 323 20.86 -10.81 -4.68
CA ASP A 323 21.56 -11.57 -5.72
C ASP A 323 20.77 -12.84 -6.06
N LYS A 324 20.78 -13.24 -7.34
CA LYS A 324 20.23 -14.53 -7.79
C LYS A 324 21.17 -15.67 -7.41
#